data_AF-A0AAD6LKH4-F1
#
_entry.id   AF-A0AAD6LKH4-F1
#
_cell.length_a   1.000
_cell.length_b   1.000
_cell.length_c   1.000
_cell.angle_alpha   90.00
_cell.angle_beta   90.00
_cell.angle_gamma   90.00
#
_symmetry.space_group_name_H-M   'P 1'
#
loop_
_entity.id
_entity.type
_entity.pdbx_description
1 polymer ?
#
loop_
_entity_poly.entity_id
_entity_poly.type
_entity_poly.pdbx_seq_one_letter_code
_entity_poly.pdbx_strand_id
1 'polypeptide(L)'
;MEKYFGNAYRGDPGVPHADPDRFVNIWIGSAAFSILTWSNPYLWTLTNQFNWHDKAFLFEQYHWKNAMKKKEPYKFKVHYLASL
;
A
#
# COMPACT_ATOMS: atom_id res chain seq x y z
N MET A 1 -22.00 18.93 -4.28
CA MET A 1 -21.59 17.78 -5.11
C MET A 1 -22.20 17.78 -6.51
N GLU A 2 -23.15 18.65 -6.87
CA GLU A 2 -23.75 18.63 -8.23
C GLU A 2 -22.98 19.48 -9.28
N LYS A 3 -22.21 20.48 -8.83
CA LYS A 3 -21.57 21.45 -9.75
C LYS A 3 -20.31 20.92 -10.44
N TYR A 4 -19.64 19.92 -9.85
CA TYR A 4 -18.44 19.30 -10.46
C TYR A 4 -18.79 18.22 -11.50
N PHE A 5 -19.94 17.55 -11.37
CA PHE A 5 -20.38 16.52 -12.32
C PHE A 5 -21.32 17.07 -13.41
N GLY A 6 -21.98 18.21 -13.16
CA GLY A 6 -22.95 18.78 -14.11
C GLY A 6 -22.36 19.30 -15.43
N ASN A 7 -21.05 19.54 -15.52
CA ASN A 7 -20.42 20.06 -16.75
C ASN A 7 -19.67 19.00 -17.57
N ALA A 8 -19.48 17.77 -17.05
CA ALA A 8 -18.83 16.69 -17.77
C ALA A 8 -19.76 15.98 -18.78
N TYR A 9 -21.08 16.19 -18.64
CA TYR A 9 -22.13 15.55 -19.45
C TYR A 9 -22.83 16.52 -20.42
N ARG A 10 -22.19 17.63 -20.79
CA ARG A 10 -22.68 18.53 -21.84
C ARG A 10 -22.18 18.08 -23.22
N GLY A 11 -22.82 17.07 -23.75
CA GLY A 11 -22.67 16.66 -25.15
C GLY A 11 -23.55 15.47 -25.47
N ASP A 12 -23.81 15.25 -26.75
CA ASP A 12 -24.66 14.17 -27.28
C ASP A 12 -24.33 12.83 -26.56
N PRO A 13 -25.29 12.17 -25.89
CA PRO A 13 -25.06 10.96 -25.11
C PRO A 13 -24.52 9.78 -25.94
N GLY A 14 -24.56 9.87 -27.27
CA GLY A 14 -23.96 8.88 -28.18
C GLY A 14 -22.48 9.10 -28.53
N VAL A 15 -21.87 10.21 -28.11
CA VAL A 15 -20.50 10.57 -28.51
C VAL A 15 -19.53 10.44 -27.33
N PRO A 16 -18.47 9.63 -27.43
CA PRO A 16 -17.40 9.62 -26.43
C PRO A 16 -16.76 11.01 -26.33
N HIS A 17 -17.01 11.73 -25.24
CA HIS A 17 -16.44 13.08 -24.98
C HIS A 17 -14.96 13.05 -24.56
N ALA A 18 -14.35 11.87 -24.58
CA ALA A 18 -12.91 11.69 -24.47
C ALA A 18 -12.37 11.44 -25.88
N ASP A 19 -11.32 12.17 -26.27
CA ASP A 19 -10.58 11.89 -27.50
C ASP A 19 -10.39 10.36 -27.66
N PRO A 20 -10.58 9.77 -28.85
CA PRO A 20 -10.49 8.32 -29.05
C PRO A 20 -9.20 7.73 -28.45
N ASP A 21 -8.09 8.45 -28.56
CA ASP A 21 -6.81 8.08 -27.96
C ASP A 21 -6.85 8.08 -26.43
N ARG A 22 -7.51 9.06 -25.80
CA ARG A 22 -7.70 9.10 -24.34
C ARG A 22 -8.59 7.95 -23.87
N PHE A 23 -9.65 7.63 -24.61
CA PHE A 23 -10.52 6.50 -24.29
C PHE A 23 -9.75 5.18 -24.31
N VAL A 24 -8.99 4.93 -25.38
CA VAL A 24 -8.16 3.71 -25.50
C VAL A 24 -7.10 3.65 -24.40
N ASN A 25 -6.42 4.76 -24.10
CA ASN A 25 -5.42 4.83 -23.04
C ASN A 25 -6.01 4.52 -21.64
N ILE A 26 -7.22 5.01 -21.34
CA ILE A 26 -7.92 4.71 -20.08
C ILE A 26 -8.29 3.22 -20.00
N TRP A 27 -8.74 2.63 -21.09
CA TRP A 27 -9.06 1.20 -21.15
C TRP A 27 -7.83 0.32 -20.95
N ILE A 28 -6.72 0.65 -21.62
CA ILE A 28 -5.45 -0.08 -21.47
C ILE A 28 -4.95 0.04 -20.03
N GLY A 29 -4.97 1.24 -19.45
CA GLY A 29 -4.57 1.46 -18.06
C GLY A 29 -5.44 0.69 -17.07
N SER A 30 -6.76 0.69 -17.27
CA SER A 30 -7.70 -0.05 -16.42
C SER A 30 -7.50 -1.56 -16.54
N ALA A 31 -7.38 -2.08 -17.76
CA ALA A 31 -7.16 -3.50 -17.99
C ALA A 31 -5.83 -3.99 -17.38
N ALA A 32 -4.75 -3.21 -17.55
CA ALA A 32 -3.46 -3.51 -16.94
C ALA A 32 -3.54 -3.51 -15.41
N PHE A 33 -4.20 -2.53 -14.81
CA PHE A 33 -4.41 -2.48 -13.35
C PHE A 33 -5.23 -3.66 -12.84
N SER A 34 -6.29 -4.06 -13.55
CA SER A 34 -7.11 -5.22 -13.19
C SER A 34 -6.33 -6.54 -13.27
N ILE A 35 -5.51 -6.74 -14.30
CA ILE A 35 -4.67 -7.95 -14.41
C ILE A 35 -3.66 -8.01 -13.26
N LEU A 36 -2.97 -6.89 -12.97
CA LEU A 36 -1.99 -6.84 -11.89
C LEU A 36 -2.62 -7.10 -10.51
N THR A 37 -3.80 -6.53 -10.26
CA THR A 37 -4.53 -6.75 -9.00
C THR A 37 -5.11 -8.16 -8.89
N TRP A 38 -5.53 -8.77 -9.99
CA TRP A 38 -5.97 -10.16 -10.01
C TRP A 38 -4.82 -11.13 -9.76
N SER A 39 -3.68 -10.93 -10.41
CA SER A 39 -2.49 -11.78 -10.25
C SER A 39 -1.81 -11.61 -8.89
N ASN A 40 -1.88 -10.42 -8.29
CA ASN A 40 -1.33 -10.15 -6.96
C ASN A 40 -2.33 -9.38 -6.08
N PRO A 41 -3.23 -10.08 -5.38
CA PRO A 41 -4.26 -9.45 -4.54
C PRO A 41 -3.68 -8.69 -3.33
N TYR A 42 -2.38 -8.85 -3.04
CA TYR A 42 -1.69 -8.22 -1.91
C TYR A 42 -0.75 -7.09 -2.34
N LEU A 43 -1.02 -6.38 -3.45
CA LEU A 43 -0.25 -5.19 -3.86
C LEU A 43 -0.05 -4.17 -2.71
N TRP A 44 -1.00 -4.04 -1.79
CA TRP A 44 -0.91 -3.19 -0.59
C TRP A 44 0.17 -3.63 0.42
N THR A 45 0.64 -4.88 0.37
CA THR A 45 1.76 -5.32 1.21
C THR A 45 3.09 -4.74 0.73
N LEU A 46 3.22 -4.35 -0.54
CA LEU A 46 4.44 -3.74 -1.10
C LEU A 46 4.80 -2.43 -0.38
N THR A 47 3.81 -1.67 0.10
CA THR A 47 4.05 -0.40 0.77
C THR A 47 4.48 -0.56 2.22
N ASN A 48 4.22 -1.70 2.86
CA ASN A 48 4.55 -1.98 4.27
C ASN A 48 5.75 -2.94 4.47
N GLN A 49 6.42 -3.37 3.39
CA GLN A 49 7.54 -4.33 3.50
C GLN A 49 8.75 -3.80 4.28
N PHE A 50 8.87 -2.48 4.39
CA PHE A 50 9.99 -1.80 5.05
C PHE A 50 9.53 -0.97 6.27
N ASN A 51 8.70 -1.55 7.14
CA ASN A 51 8.51 -0.98 8.46
C ASN A 51 9.76 -1.24 9.33
N TRP A 52 10.55 -0.19 9.58
CA TRP A 52 11.74 -0.25 10.44
C TRP A 52 11.41 -0.75 11.85
N HIS A 53 10.25 -0.35 12.39
CA HIS A 53 9.83 -0.74 13.73
C HIS A 53 9.67 -2.25 13.86
N ASP A 54 9.02 -2.90 12.88
CA ASP A 54 8.82 -4.36 12.90
C ASP A 54 10.16 -5.11 12.85
N LYS A 55 11.12 -4.63 12.05
CA LYS A 55 12.47 -5.22 12.00
C LYS A 55 13.22 -5.04 13.31
N ALA A 56 13.12 -3.87 13.94
CA ALA A 56 13.75 -3.59 15.22
C ALA A 56 13.17 -4.47 16.35
N PHE A 57 11.84 -4.66 16.39
CA PHE A 57 11.19 -5.55 17.35
C PHE A 57 11.55 -7.02 17.14
N LEU A 58 11.62 -7.50 15.89
CA LEU A 58 12.04 -8.88 15.60
C LEU A 58 13.48 -9.15 16.03
N PHE A 59 14.40 -8.20 15.76
CA PHE A 59 15.78 -8.28 16.21
C PHE A 59 15.88 -8.35 17.75
N GLU A 60 15.14 -7.48 18.44
CA GLU A 60 15.10 -7.47 19.89
C GLU A 60 14.51 -8.77 20.48
N GLN A 61 13.43 -9.29 19.89
CA GLN A 61 12.81 -10.54 20.29
C GLN A 61 13.79 -11.72 20.17
N TYR A 62 14.60 -11.75 19.11
CA TYR A 62 15.62 -12.78 18.91
C TYR A 62 16.66 -12.78 20.04
N HIS A 63 17.20 -11.61 20.38
CA HIS A 63 18.17 -11.47 21.46
C HIS A 63 17.58 -11.81 22.83
N TRP A 64 16.34 -11.39 23.08
CA TRP A 64 15.62 -11.74 24.30
C TRP A 64 15.42 -13.26 24.45
N LYS A 65 15.00 -13.95 23.38
CA LYS A 65 14.87 -15.42 23.38
C LYS A 65 16.19 -16.12 23.69
N ASN A 66 17.31 -15.59 23.18
CA ASN A 66 18.63 -16.15 23.48
C ASN A 66 19.06 -15.91 24.93
N ALA A 67 18.77 -14.73 25.50
CA ALA A 67 19.02 -14.45 26.91
C ALA A 67 18.19 -15.32 27.84
N MET A 68 16.90 -15.55 27.51
CA MET A 68 16.04 -16.48 28.26
C MET A 68 16.59 -17.92 28.27
N LYS A 69 17.10 -18.40 27.13
CA LYS A 69 17.76 -19.73 27.07
C LYS A 69 18.98 -19.82 27.98
N LYS A 70 19.70 -18.71 28.15
CA LYS A 70 20.88 -18.59 29.03
C LYS A 70 20.53 -18.24 30.48
N LYS A 71 19.25 -17.99 30.79
CA LYS A 71 18.76 -17.46 32.09
C LYS A 71 19.44 -16.16 32.51
N GLU A 72 19.84 -15.34 31.54
CA GLU A 72 20.44 -14.02 31.78
C GLU A 72 19.35 -12.93 31.81
N PRO A 73 19.47 -11.92 32.68
CA PRO A 73 18.57 -10.78 32.67
C PRO A 73 18.74 -9.98 31.37
N TYR A 74 17.64 -9.73 30.66
CA TYR A 74 17.65 -9.00 29.40
C TYR A 74 17.05 -7.61 29.56
N LYS A 75 17.78 -6.58 29.13
CA LYS A 75 17.29 -5.19 29.10
C LYS A 75 16.85 -4.83 27.69
N PHE A 76 15.54 -4.61 27.52
CA PHE A 76 14.97 -4.10 26.27
C PHE A 76 15.50 -2.68 25.99
N LYS A 77 15.86 -2.43 24.73
CA LYS A 77 16.41 -1.17 24.22
C LYS A 77 15.43 -0.47 23.28
N VAL A 78 14.66 -1.21 22.47
CA VAL A 78 13.83 -0.65 21.40
C VAL A 78 12.56 0.01 21.93
N HIS A 79 12.01 -0.46 23.06
CA HIS A 79 10.83 0.14 23.69
C HIS A 79 11.00 1.63 24.03
N TYR A 80 12.22 2.09 24.34
CA TYR A 80 12.50 3.50 24.65
C TYR A 80 12.49 4.43 23.44
N LEU A 81 12.67 3.89 22.22
CA LEU A 81 12.72 4.67 21.00
C LEU A 81 11.34 4.85 20.35
N ALA A 82 10.35 4.04 20.72
CA ALA A 82 9.00 4.09 20.19
C ALA A 82 8.05 4.99 20.99
N SER A 83 8.48 5.50 22.16
CA SER A 83 7.69 6.39 23.03
C SER A 83 8.10 7.86 22.94
N LEU A 84 8.94 8.23 21.96
CA LEU A 84 9.34 9.60 21.59
C LEU A 84 8.73 9.94 20.23
#